data_AF-B8BDC4-F1
#
_entry.id   AF-B8BDC4-F1
#
_cell.length_a   1.000
_cell.length_b   1.000
_cell.length_c   1.000
_cell.angle_alpha   90.00
_cell.angle_beta   90.00
_cell.angle_gamma   90.00
#
_symmetry.space_group_name_H-M   'P 1'
#
loop_
_entity.id
_entity.type
_entity.pdbx_description
1 polymer ?
#
loop_
_entity_poly.entity_id
_entity_poly.type
_entity_poly.pdbx_seq_one_letter_code
_entity_poly.pdbx_strand_id
1 'polypeptide(L)'
;MPNDFIRFGRLKLGLREVAAVVEVEERDWTSLHDEVANHIAERLLAAGVREYRAFHVVCSRWSASTADPRDPTLADPRFRPRG
;
A
#
# COMPACT_ATOMS: atom_id res chain seq x y z
N MET A 1 -15.30 -9.18 13.04
CA MET A 1 -15.46 -9.59 11.63
C MET A 1 -14.11 -10.06 11.14
N PRO A 2 -13.88 -11.36 10.85
CA PRO A 2 -12.60 -11.81 10.33
C PRO A 2 -12.57 -11.55 8.81
N ASN A 3 -11.63 -10.71 8.36
CA ASN A 3 -11.43 -10.41 6.94
C ASN A 3 -10.71 -11.59 6.28
N ASP A 4 -11.51 -12.48 5.68
CA ASP A 4 -11.10 -13.57 4.80
C ASP A 4 -10.78 -12.94 3.42
N PHE A 5 -9.53 -12.52 3.20
CA PHE A 5 -9.05 -12.15 1.88
C PHE A 5 -7.66 -12.75 1.63
N ILE A 6 -7.59 -13.51 0.54
CA ILE A 6 -6.49 -14.35 0.02
C ILE A 6 -6.37 -15.73 0.70
N ARG A 7 -7.25 -16.66 0.28
CA ARG A 7 -6.91 -18.10 0.24
C ARG A 7 -6.09 -18.38 -1.02
N PHE A 8 -4.80 -18.65 -0.88
CA PHE A 8 -4.06 -19.52 -1.80
C PHE A 8 -2.93 -20.23 -1.05
N GLY A 9 -2.82 -21.54 -1.24
CA GLY A 9 -1.71 -22.34 -0.71
C GLY A 9 -2.08 -23.30 0.43
N ARG A 10 -3.01 -24.24 0.19
CA ARG A 10 -2.99 -25.51 0.93
C ARG A 10 -1.77 -26.30 0.45
N LEU A 11 -0.72 -26.39 1.25
CA LEU A 11 0.22 -27.52 1.20
C LEU A 11 0.58 -27.95 2.62
N LYS A 12 -0.16 -28.96 3.10
CA LYS A 12 0.41 -29.94 4.01
C LYS A 12 1.44 -30.74 3.20
N LEU A 13 2.68 -30.81 3.66
CA LEU A 13 3.46 -32.05 3.85
C LEU A 13 4.96 -31.74 3.85
N GLY A 14 5.65 -32.34 4.83
CA GLY A 14 6.95 -32.97 4.56
C GLY A 14 8.17 -32.06 4.61
N LEU A 15 8.66 -31.86 5.84
CA LEU A 15 10.07 -32.01 6.22
C LEU A 15 11.11 -32.17 5.07
N ARG A 16 12.08 -31.24 5.07
CA ARG A 16 13.43 -31.28 4.47
C ARG A 16 13.55 -31.12 2.95
N GLU A 17 13.71 -29.88 2.52
CA GLU A 17 14.74 -29.53 1.53
C GLU A 17 15.09 -28.05 1.69
N VAL A 18 16.39 -27.75 1.75
CA VAL A 18 16.94 -26.40 1.94
C VAL A 18 16.85 -25.65 0.61
N ALA A 19 15.65 -25.48 0.08
CA ALA A 19 15.41 -24.46 -0.91
C ALA A 19 15.46 -23.14 -0.15
N ALA A 20 16.32 -22.21 -0.56
CA ALA A 20 16.19 -20.82 -0.15
C ALA A 20 14.82 -20.36 -0.65
N VAL A 21 13.81 -20.57 0.19
CA VAL A 21 12.55 -19.87 0.09
C VAL A 21 12.97 -18.45 0.35
N VAL A 22 13.16 -17.68 -0.71
CA VAL A 22 12.87 -16.26 -0.62
C VAL A 22 11.37 -16.24 -0.37
N GLU A 23 11.01 -16.48 0.89
CA GLU A 23 9.77 -16.00 1.46
C GLU A 23 9.88 -14.51 1.13
N VAL A 24 9.18 -14.08 0.08
CA VAL A 24 8.84 -12.68 -0.04
C VAL A 24 7.96 -12.48 1.17
N GLU A 25 8.61 -12.19 2.30
CA GLU A 25 7.95 -11.91 3.55
C GLU A 25 6.95 -10.83 3.18
N GLU A 26 5.67 -11.20 3.12
CA GLU A 26 4.60 -10.27 2.82
C GLU A 26 4.67 -9.27 3.97
N ARG A 27 5.43 -8.19 3.75
CA ARG A 27 5.65 -7.19 4.77
C ARG A 27 4.29 -6.62 5.05
N ASP A 28 3.81 -6.85 6.27
CA ASP A 28 2.54 -6.32 6.70
C ASP A 28 2.68 -4.81 6.93
N TRP A 29 2.55 -4.08 5.83
CA TRP A 29 2.57 -2.63 5.77
C TRP A 29 1.41 -2.00 6.56
N THR A 30 0.40 -2.78 6.97
CA THR A 30 -0.72 -2.27 7.77
C THR A 30 -0.31 -1.91 9.20
N SER A 31 0.82 -2.45 9.68
CA SER A 31 1.41 -2.14 10.99
C SER A 31 2.14 -0.79 11.04
N LEU A 32 2.39 -0.18 9.88
CA LEU A 32 3.07 1.11 9.80
C LEU A 32 2.20 2.22 10.41
N HIS A 33 2.82 3.15 11.13
CA HIS A 33 2.12 4.29 11.71
C HIS A 33 1.61 5.23 10.60
N ASP A 34 0.41 5.77 10.79
CA ASP A 34 -0.26 6.62 9.79
C ASP A 34 0.58 7.88 9.45
N GLU A 35 1.36 8.40 10.40
CA GLU A 35 2.31 9.50 10.15
C GLU A 35 3.41 9.14 9.15
N VAL A 36 3.92 7.90 9.20
CA VAL A 36 4.96 7.44 8.26
C VAL A 36 4.34 7.23 6.89
N ALA A 37 3.13 6.68 6.82
CA ALA A 37 2.36 6.57 5.58
C ALA A 37 2.11 7.95 4.94
N ASN A 38 1.73 8.95 5.74
CA ASN A 38 1.58 10.34 5.31
C ASN A 38 2.89 10.94 4.80
N HIS A 39 4.00 10.70 5.50
CA HIS A 39 5.31 11.19 5.06
C HIS A 39 5.74 10.57 3.72
N ILE A 40 5.52 9.26 3.53
CA ILE A 40 5.77 8.58 2.26
C ILE A 40 4.88 9.19 1.16
N ALA A 41 3.60 9.37 1.45
CA ALA A 41 2.62 9.92 0.52
C ALA A 41 3.02 11.33 0.04
N GLU A 42 3.47 12.21 0.94
CA GLU A 42 3.96 13.55 0.58
C GLU A 42 5.21 13.49 -0.33
N ARG A 43 6.15 12.58 -0.04
CA ARG A 43 7.35 12.41 -0.89
C ARG A 43 7.00 11.85 -2.26
N LEU A 44 6.07 10.90 -2.34
CA LEU A 44 5.60 10.35 -3.62
C LEU A 44 4.83 11.41 -4.41
N LEU A 45 4.02 12.24 -3.76
CA LEU A 45 3.29 13.32 -4.42
C LEU A 45 4.22 14.41 -4.96
N ALA A 46 5.33 14.67 -4.28
CA ALA A 46 6.40 15.54 -4.79
C ALA A 46 7.10 14.93 -6.03
N ALA A 47 7.22 13.60 -6.11
CA ALA A 47 7.74 12.90 -7.28
C ALA A 47 6.73 12.81 -8.43
N GLY A 48 5.44 12.65 -8.12
CA GLY A 48 4.37 12.58 -9.11
C GLY A 48 3.06 11.98 -8.58
N VAL A 49 1.96 12.37 -9.22
CA VAL A 49 0.60 11.87 -8.89
C VAL A 49 0.44 10.38 -9.22
N ARG A 50 1.22 9.86 -10.16
CA ARG A 50 1.13 8.45 -10.57
C ARG A 50 1.64 7.53 -9.46
N GLU A 51 2.78 7.88 -8.88
CA GLU A 51 3.42 7.17 -7.77
C GLU A 51 2.55 7.27 -6.51
N TYR A 52 1.98 8.45 -6.26
CA TYR A 52 0.99 8.66 -5.21
C TYR A 52 -0.24 7.76 -5.36
N ARG A 53 -0.80 7.64 -6.58
CA ARG A 53 -1.95 6.77 -6.83
C ARG A 53 -1.60 5.28 -6.68
N ALA A 54 -0.38 4.88 -7.06
CA ALA A 54 0.10 3.51 -6.86
C ALA A 54 0.24 3.17 -5.36
N PHE A 55 0.66 4.13 -4.54
CA PHE A 55 0.69 3.97 -3.09
C PHE A 55 -0.71 3.72 -2.49
N HIS A 56 -1.73 4.42 -2.98
CA HIS A 56 -3.12 4.26 -2.54
C HIS A 56 -3.72 2.86 -2.77
N VAL A 57 -3.13 2.04 -3.65
CA VAL A 57 -3.63 0.67 -3.91
C VAL A 57 -2.91 -0.42 -3.12
N VAL A 58 -1.86 -0.09 -2.36
CA VAL A 58 -1.09 -1.06 -1.56
C VAL A 58 -1.89 -1.54 -0.34
N CYS A 59 -2.61 -0.64 0.31
CA CYS A 59 -3.38 -0.94 1.52
C CYS A 59 -4.52 0.07 1.70
N SER A 60 -5.72 -0.44 2.03
CA SER A 60 -6.90 0.40 2.31
C SER A 60 -6.75 1.29 3.55
N ARG A 61 -5.94 0.88 4.54
CA ARG A 61 -5.62 1.71 5.70
C ARG A 61 -4.82 2.94 5.27
N TRP A 62 -3.83 2.75 4.42
CA TRP A 62 -2.97 3.85 3.94
C TRP A 62 -3.75 4.82 3.05
N SER A 63 -4.64 4.30 2.19
CA SER A 63 -5.53 5.17 1.41
C SER A 63 -6.48 5.98 2.30
N ALA A 64 -6.95 5.41 3.41
CA ALA A 64 -7.82 6.13 4.35
C ALA A 64 -7.06 7.17 5.20
N SER A 65 -5.76 6.97 5.44
CA SER A 65 -4.94 7.89 6.23
C SER A 65 -4.45 9.12 5.46
N THR A 66 -4.56 9.10 4.13
CA THR A 66 -4.01 10.13 3.23
C THR A 66 -5.14 10.75 2.39
N ALA A 67 -4.88 11.93 1.82
CA ALA A 67 -5.88 12.64 1.05
C ALA A 67 -6.29 11.86 -0.22
N ASP A 68 -7.58 11.77 -0.53
CA ASP A 68 -8.01 11.10 -1.76
C ASP A 68 -7.82 12.07 -2.95
N PRO A 69 -7.05 11.69 -3.99
CA PRO A 69 -6.88 12.54 -5.17
C PRO A 69 -8.17 12.77 -5.97
N ARG A 70 -9.24 12.01 -5.69
CA ARG A 70 -10.57 12.17 -6.28
C ARG A 70 -11.49 13.05 -5.44
N ASP A 71 -11.09 13.44 -4.23
CA ASP A 71 -11.89 14.32 -3.38
C ASP A 71 -11.98 15.71 -4.03
N PRO A 72 -13.17 16.15 -4.48
CA PRO A 72 -13.32 17.44 -5.14
C PRO A 72 -13.17 18.61 -4.16
N THR A 73 -13.26 18.36 -2.85
CA THR A 73 -13.05 19.37 -1.81
C THR A 73 -11.56 19.60 -1.53
N LEU A 74 -10.71 18.64 -1.92
CA LEU A 74 -9.26 18.73 -1.80
C LEU A 74 -8.71 19.67 -2.87
N ALA A 75 -8.54 20.94 -2.51
CA ALA A 75 -8.04 21.99 -3.39
C ALA A 75 -6.52 21.94 -3.64
N ASP A 76 -5.87 20.77 -3.56
CA ASP A 76 -4.43 20.64 -3.75
C ASP A 76 -4.08 20.70 -5.26
N PRO A 77 -3.34 21.73 -5.72
CA PRO A 77 -2.97 21.88 -7.12
C PRO A 77 -2.14 20.72 -7.68
N ARG A 78 -1.49 19.92 -6.83
CA ARG A 78 -0.64 18.80 -7.24
C ARG A 78 -1.45 17.69 -7.92
N PHE A 79 -2.74 17.54 -7.59
CA PHE A 79 -3.61 16.54 -8.22
C PHE A 79 -4.21 17.00 -9.55
N ARG A 80 -4.00 18.25 -9.95
CA ARG A 80 -4.55 18.76 -11.21
C ARG A 80 -3.61 18.43 -12.38
N PRO A 81 -4.16 18.08 -13.56
CA PRO A 81 -3.36 17.98 -14.76
C PRO A 81 -2.65 19.33 -15.00
N ARG A 82 -1.32 19.28 -15.10
CA ARG A 82 -0.54 20.42 -15.57
C ARG A 82 -0.69 20.45 -17.10
N GLY A 83 -1.33 21.50 -17.59
CA GLY A 83 -1.52 21.73 -19.03
C GLY A 83 -0.22 21.90 -19.79
#